data_AF-A0A1I0KDG3-F1
#
_entry.id   AF-A0A1I0KDG3-F1
#
_cell.length_a   1.000
_cell.length_b   1.000
_cell.length_c   1.000
_cell.angle_alpha   90.00
_cell.angle_beta   90.00
_cell.angle_gamma   90.00
#
_symmetry.space_group_name_H-M   'P 1'
#
loop_
_entity.id
_entity.type
_entity.pdbx_description
1 polymer ?
#
loop_
_entity_poly.entity_id
_entity_poly.type
_entity_poly.pdbx_seq_one_letter_code
_entity_poly.pdbx_strand_id
1 'polypeptide(L)'
;MLQGLYRIEFEANGKTIRSAEEIEDVDEIPDEDEDGVFVYYFGDSPKEGAMKTGTMTMEIDGDKYYYSFEKSGSKKGAGTDGIDGDSIYVKGRRLEAEEGTKYQPVTYKDETYLISTSGKLVKNKKNVKDSDDVYYKTDSKGRIVDSGTEKLD
;
A
#
# COMPACT_ATOMS: atom_id res chain seq x y z
N MET A 1 18.72 2.47 19.64
CA MET A 1 17.24 2.46 19.57
C MET A 1 16.86 2.03 18.16
N LEU A 2 15.71 1.39 17.95
CA LEU A 2 15.26 1.04 16.60
C LEU A 2 15.06 2.31 15.78
N GLN A 3 15.49 2.31 14.52
CA GLN A 3 15.30 3.41 13.59
C GLN A 3 15.08 2.81 12.21
N GLY A 4 14.12 3.33 11.45
CA GLY A 4 13.80 2.80 10.12
C GLY A 4 12.52 1.97 10.09
N LEU A 5 12.34 1.26 8.99
CA LEU A 5 11.19 0.41 8.72
C LEU A 5 11.50 -1.02 9.15
N TYR A 6 10.58 -1.67 9.85
CA TYR A 6 10.78 -3.03 10.32
C TYR A 6 9.59 -3.91 9.95
N ARG A 7 9.86 -5.11 9.44
CA ARG A 7 8.90 -6.22 9.43
C ARG A 7 8.98 -6.94 10.77
N ILE A 8 7.84 -7.05 11.45
CA ILE A 8 7.70 -7.72 12.73
C ILE A 8 6.71 -8.87 12.57
N GLU A 9 7.19 -10.10 12.74
CA GLU A 9 6.37 -11.29 12.75
C GLU A 9 5.95 -11.60 14.19
N PHE A 10 4.66 -11.83 14.40
CA PHE A 10 4.13 -12.27 15.68
C PHE A 10 3.84 -13.76 15.66
N GLU A 11 3.99 -14.42 16.82
CA GLU A 11 3.45 -15.76 17.01
C GLU A 11 1.92 -15.77 16.84
N ALA A 12 1.33 -16.97 16.68
CA ALA A 12 -0.11 -17.15 16.53
C ALA A 12 -0.98 -16.56 17.67
N ASN A 13 -0.37 -16.24 18.82
CA ASN A 13 -1.03 -15.54 19.92
C ASN A 13 -1.21 -14.02 19.69
N GLY A 14 -0.60 -13.46 18.64
CA GLY A 14 -0.67 -12.05 18.25
C GLY A 14 -0.02 -11.06 19.24
N LYS A 15 0.83 -11.55 20.15
CA LYS A 15 1.41 -10.75 21.24
C LYS A 15 2.91 -10.94 21.38
N THR A 16 3.40 -12.15 21.20
CA THR A 16 4.83 -12.46 21.25
C THR A 16 5.45 -12.15 19.90
N ILE A 17 6.51 -11.35 19.88
CA ILE A 17 7.32 -11.10 18.69
C ILE A 17 8.17 -12.34 18.42
N ARG A 18 8.03 -12.92 17.23
CA ARG A 18 8.85 -14.02 16.74
C ARG A 18 10.13 -13.52 16.10
N SER A 19 10.04 -12.47 15.28
CA SER A 19 11.17 -11.81 14.63
C SER A 19 10.89 -10.32 14.42
N ALA A 20 11.95 -9.53 14.34
CA ALA A 20 11.91 -8.13 13.96
C ALA A 20 13.15 -7.86 13.11
N GLU A 21 12.92 -7.59 11.83
CA GLU A 21 13.97 -7.38 10.82
C GLU A 21 13.77 -6.01 10.19
N GLU A 22 14.86 -5.28 10.00
CA GLU A 22 14.82 -4.00 9.29
C GLU A 22 14.57 -4.26 7.81
N ILE A 23 13.79 -3.40 7.17
CA ILE A 23 13.54 -3.40 5.73
C ILE A 23 14.43 -2.31 5.14
N GLU A 24 15.50 -2.71 4.46
CA GLU A 24 16.41 -1.80 3.75
C GLU A 24 16.11 -1.77 2.24
N ASP A 25 15.54 -2.87 1.72
CA ASP A 25 15.25 -3.06 0.30
C ASP A 25 13.75 -3.30 0.02
N VAL A 26 13.33 -2.96 -1.20
CA VAL A 26 11.94 -3.15 -1.63
C VAL A 26 11.50 -4.63 -1.63
N ASP A 27 12.45 -5.54 -1.86
CA ASP A 27 12.22 -6.99 -1.90
C ASP A 27 11.97 -7.59 -0.52
N GLU A 28 12.28 -6.86 0.57
CA GLU A 28 12.04 -7.28 1.95
C GLU A 28 10.66 -6.83 2.46
N ILE A 29 9.94 -6.04 1.66
CA ILE A 29 8.59 -5.57 2.00
C ILE A 29 7.63 -6.76 1.96
N PRO A 30 6.91 -7.02 3.06
CA PRO A 30 6.01 -8.15 3.10
C PRO A 30 4.81 -7.97 2.17
N ASP A 31 4.39 -9.07 1.57
CA ASP A 31 3.23 -9.14 0.68
C ASP A 31 1.91 -9.20 1.47
N GLU A 32 0.78 -9.05 0.75
CA GLU A 32 -0.55 -9.06 1.36
C GLU A 32 -0.91 -10.40 2.06
N ASP A 33 -0.35 -11.51 1.59
CA ASP A 33 -0.64 -12.86 2.06
C ASP A 33 0.16 -13.29 3.32
N GLU A 34 1.11 -12.47 3.78
CA GLU A 34 1.92 -12.79 4.97
C GLU A 34 1.16 -12.50 6.27
N ASP A 35 0.33 -13.45 6.68
CA ASP A 35 -0.39 -13.40 7.96
C ASP A 35 0.55 -13.32 9.18
N GLY A 36 0.18 -12.52 10.17
CA GLY A 36 0.98 -12.35 11.39
C GLY A 36 2.21 -11.45 11.23
N VAL A 37 2.51 -10.99 10.01
CA VAL A 37 3.57 -10.02 9.72
C VAL A 37 2.98 -8.61 9.60
N PHE A 38 3.61 -7.67 10.31
CA PHE A 38 3.24 -6.26 10.33
C PHE A 38 4.46 -5.38 10.13
N VAL A 39 4.27 -4.26 9.45
CA VAL A 39 5.34 -3.28 9.22
C VAL A 39 5.18 -2.11 10.19
N TYR A 40 6.28 -1.68 10.81
CA TYR A 40 6.32 -0.53 11.71
C TYR A 40 7.47 0.38 11.31
N TYR A 41 7.28 1.70 11.47
CA TYR A 41 8.36 2.65 11.29
C TYR A 41 8.72 3.32 12.62
N PHE A 42 10.01 3.34 12.95
CA PHE A 42 10.57 4.01 14.12
C PHE A 42 11.41 5.19 13.67
N GLY A 43 10.96 6.40 14.01
CA GLY A 43 11.59 7.65 13.59
C GLY A 43 12.67 8.15 14.55
N ASP A 44 13.37 9.17 14.08
CA ASP A 44 14.40 9.95 14.79
C ASP A 44 13.82 11.20 15.47
N SER A 45 12.67 11.70 15.01
CA SER A 45 12.05 12.95 15.48
C SER A 45 10.56 12.79 15.83
N PRO A 46 10.07 13.38 16.94
CA PRO A 46 10.79 14.23 17.90
C PRO A 46 11.59 13.47 18.97
N LYS A 47 11.57 12.13 18.93
CA LYS A 47 12.38 11.25 19.80
C LYS A 47 12.88 10.08 18.98
N GLU A 48 14.14 9.75 19.14
CA GLU A 48 14.74 8.55 18.54
C GLU A 48 13.98 7.29 18.99
N GLY A 49 13.69 6.41 18.02
CA GLY A 49 12.91 5.20 18.24
C GLY A 49 11.42 5.44 18.50
N ALA A 50 10.90 6.64 18.27
CA ALA A 50 9.46 6.87 18.36
C ALA A 50 8.73 6.18 17.21
N MET A 51 7.81 5.28 17.57
CA MET A 51 6.90 4.65 16.62
C MET A 51 6.03 5.71 15.92
N LYS A 52 6.05 5.69 14.59
CA LYS A 52 5.23 6.58 13.77
C LYS A 52 3.80 6.08 13.69
N THR A 53 2.88 7.04 13.60
CA THR A 53 1.48 6.80 13.20
C THR A 53 1.07 7.79 12.12
N GLY A 54 -0.01 7.48 11.42
CA GLY A 54 -0.47 8.27 10.29
C GLY A 54 0.40 8.08 9.06
N THR A 55 0.39 9.06 8.18
CA THR A 55 1.02 8.93 6.86
C THR A 55 2.40 9.57 6.82
N MET A 56 3.25 9.05 5.94
CA MET A 56 4.54 9.63 5.61
C MET A 56 5.00 9.18 4.23
N THR A 57 6.03 9.84 3.71
CA THR A 57 6.75 9.42 2.52
C THR A 57 8.17 9.07 2.96
N MET A 58 8.66 7.94 2.50
CA MET A 58 10.01 7.47 2.79
C MET A 58 10.73 7.06 1.52
N GLU A 59 12.05 7.07 1.60
CA GLU A 59 12.93 6.60 0.54
C GLU A 59 13.46 5.22 0.95
N ILE A 60 13.29 4.23 0.08
CA ILE A 60 13.79 2.85 0.24
C ILE A 60 14.47 2.53 -1.09
N ASP A 61 15.73 2.08 -1.06
CA ASP A 61 16.54 1.84 -2.27
C ASP A 61 16.52 3.01 -3.30
N GLY A 62 16.49 4.26 -2.82
CA GLY A 62 16.46 5.46 -3.67
C GLY A 62 15.09 5.83 -4.26
N ASP A 63 14.08 4.98 -4.09
CA ASP A 63 12.71 5.21 -4.55
C ASP A 63 11.80 5.71 -3.43
N LYS A 64 10.83 6.56 -3.80
CA LYS A 64 9.92 7.18 -2.84
C LYS A 64 8.62 6.40 -2.74
N TYR A 65 8.32 5.96 -1.52
CA TYR A 65 7.11 5.23 -1.21
C TYR A 65 6.24 5.99 -0.21
N TYR A 66 4.94 6.01 -0.46
CA TYR A 66 3.96 6.54 0.47
C TYR A 66 3.48 5.47 1.43
N TYR A 67 3.57 5.74 2.73
CA TYR A 67 3.14 4.83 3.78
C TYR A 67 2.01 5.42 4.63
N SER A 68 1.15 4.53 5.15
CA SER A 68 0.16 4.81 6.18
C SER A 68 0.32 3.82 7.34
N PHE A 69 0.30 4.35 8.56
CA PHE A 69 0.36 3.59 9.80
C PHE A 69 -0.88 3.89 10.66
N GLU A 70 -1.45 2.85 11.28
CA GLU A 70 -2.67 2.94 12.08
C GLU A 70 -2.53 3.94 13.23
N LYS A 71 -3.47 4.88 13.34
CA LYS A 71 -3.41 5.97 14.33
C LYS A 71 -3.90 5.55 15.72
N SER A 72 -4.71 4.50 15.80
CA SER A 72 -5.39 4.08 17.02
C SER A 72 -5.75 2.58 16.98
N GLY A 73 -6.38 2.10 18.05
CA GLY A 73 -6.81 0.71 18.17
C GLY A 73 -5.68 -0.26 18.50
N SER A 74 -6.00 -1.55 18.49
CA SER A 74 -5.06 -2.63 18.86
C SER A 74 -3.87 -2.78 17.89
N LYS A 75 -4.00 -2.23 16.68
CA LYS A 75 -2.95 -2.24 15.65
C LYS A 75 -2.20 -0.91 15.54
N LYS A 76 -2.36 0.02 16.49
CA LYS A 76 -1.72 1.34 16.43
C LYS A 76 -0.23 1.24 16.08
N GLY A 77 0.18 1.99 15.05
CA GLY A 77 1.53 2.05 14.54
C GLY A 77 1.88 0.98 13.50
N ALA A 78 1.09 -0.08 13.37
CA ALA A 78 1.26 -1.04 12.29
C ALA A 78 0.87 -0.39 10.96
N GLY A 79 1.50 -0.82 9.87
CA GLY A 79 1.15 -0.43 8.52
C GLY A 79 -0.31 -0.75 8.22
N THR A 80 -1.03 0.22 7.66
CA THR A 80 -2.40 0.05 7.19
C THR A 80 -2.45 -1.03 6.11
N ASP A 81 -3.36 -1.98 6.24
CA ASP A 81 -3.49 -3.10 5.31
C ASP A 81 -4.94 -3.21 4.84
N GLY A 82 -5.17 -2.92 3.56
CA GLY A 82 -6.50 -2.79 2.97
C GLY A 82 -6.80 -1.47 2.27
N ILE A 83 -8.07 -1.36 1.89
CA ILE A 83 -8.60 -0.15 1.26
C ILE A 83 -8.91 0.85 2.38
N ASP A 84 -8.20 1.97 2.37
CA ASP A 84 -8.46 3.12 3.24
C ASP A 84 -8.78 4.35 2.37
N GLY A 85 -10.03 4.80 2.46
CA GLY A 85 -10.58 5.85 1.61
C GLY A 85 -10.56 5.49 0.11
N ASP A 86 -9.66 6.16 -0.62
CA ASP A 86 -9.49 6.00 -2.08
C ASP A 86 -8.15 5.36 -2.42
N SER A 87 -7.49 4.68 -1.49
CA SER A 87 -6.17 4.08 -1.73
C SER A 87 -6.13 2.65 -1.22
N ILE A 88 -5.36 1.80 -1.88
CA ILE A 88 -5.04 0.45 -1.43
C ILE A 88 -3.69 0.52 -0.72
N TYR A 89 -3.60 -0.06 0.47
CA TYR A 89 -2.35 -0.22 1.20
C TYR A 89 -2.08 -1.70 1.44
N VAL A 90 -0.83 -2.11 1.20
CA VAL A 90 -0.31 -3.44 1.54
C VAL A 90 0.74 -3.24 2.62
N LYS A 91 0.46 -3.75 3.81
CA LYS A 91 1.37 -3.65 4.98
C LYS A 91 1.91 -2.23 5.20
N GLY A 92 1.07 -1.22 4.98
CA GLY A 92 1.37 0.20 5.12
C GLY A 92 1.78 0.90 3.83
N ARG A 93 2.34 0.20 2.84
CA ARG A 93 2.75 0.79 1.55
C ARG A 93 1.53 1.06 0.68
N ARG A 94 1.37 2.27 0.16
CA ARG A 94 0.32 2.61 -0.81
C ARG A 94 0.68 2.03 -2.18
N LEU A 95 -0.28 1.35 -2.82
CA LEU A 95 -0.14 0.96 -4.22
C LEU A 95 -0.35 2.19 -5.11
N GLU A 96 0.56 2.39 -6.07
CA GLU A 96 0.55 3.50 -7.02
C GLU A 96 0.78 2.95 -8.43
N ALA A 97 0.16 3.58 -9.43
CA ALA A 97 0.51 3.30 -10.81
C ALA A 97 1.91 3.85 -11.11
N GLU A 98 2.65 3.17 -11.98
CA GLU A 98 3.99 3.62 -12.38
C GLU A 98 3.95 5.02 -12.98
N GLU A 99 5.00 5.82 -12.71
CA GLU A 99 5.09 7.16 -13.26
C GLU A 99 4.99 7.13 -14.79
N GLY A 100 4.16 8.01 -15.37
CA GLY A 100 3.95 8.08 -16.81
C GLY A 100 2.82 7.19 -17.35
N THR A 101 2.32 6.20 -16.60
CA THR A 101 1.22 5.33 -17.05
C THR A 101 -0.16 5.98 -16.95
N LYS A 102 -0.30 7.04 -16.13
CA LYS A 102 -1.56 7.67 -15.65
C LYS A 102 -2.41 6.75 -14.79
N TYR A 103 -2.73 5.57 -15.29
CA TYR A 103 -3.51 4.56 -14.60
C TYR A 103 -2.90 3.18 -14.81
N GLN A 104 -3.02 2.32 -13.81
CA GLN A 104 -2.54 0.96 -13.86
C GLN A 104 -3.50 0.01 -13.14
N PRO A 105 -3.81 -1.17 -13.71
CA PRO A 105 -4.47 -2.25 -13.00
C PRO A 105 -3.55 -2.80 -11.91
N VAL A 106 -4.08 -2.97 -10.70
CA VAL A 106 -3.41 -3.68 -9.60
C VAL A 106 -4.34 -4.73 -9.01
N THR A 107 -3.79 -5.88 -8.66
CA THR A 107 -4.53 -6.94 -7.98
C THR A 107 -4.37 -6.77 -6.47
N TYR A 108 -5.48 -6.93 -5.74
CA TYR A 108 -5.51 -6.98 -4.28
C TYR A 108 -6.66 -7.90 -3.85
N LYS A 109 -6.36 -8.94 -3.06
CA LYS A 109 -7.32 -9.94 -2.58
C LYS A 109 -8.24 -10.49 -3.67
N ASP A 110 -7.63 -11.04 -4.72
CA ASP A 110 -8.30 -11.65 -5.89
C ASP A 110 -9.14 -10.70 -6.75
N GLU A 111 -9.13 -9.40 -6.47
CA GLU A 111 -9.85 -8.39 -7.25
C GLU A 111 -8.87 -7.45 -7.95
N THR A 112 -9.19 -7.03 -9.17
CA THR A 112 -8.37 -6.08 -9.92
C THR A 112 -8.98 -4.68 -9.83
N TYR A 113 -8.18 -3.72 -9.41
CA TYR A 113 -8.54 -2.32 -9.22
C TYR A 113 -7.77 -1.44 -10.19
N LEU A 114 -8.37 -0.34 -10.62
CA LEU A 114 -7.66 0.68 -11.38
C LEU A 114 -7.22 1.79 -10.44
N ILE A 115 -5.93 2.10 -10.42
CA ILE A 115 -5.35 3.16 -9.60
C ILE A 115 -4.62 4.20 -10.46
N SER A 116 -4.50 5.43 -9.97
CA SER A 116 -3.68 6.48 -10.58
C SER A 116 -2.23 6.47 -10.08
N THR A 117 -1.38 7.29 -10.71
CA THR A 117 0.00 7.55 -10.24
C THR A 117 0.09 8.24 -8.88
N SER A 118 -1.03 8.75 -8.36
CA SER A 118 -1.13 9.29 -6.99
C SER A 118 -1.67 8.26 -5.97
N GLY A 119 -1.79 6.99 -6.39
CA GLY A 119 -2.33 5.91 -5.58
C GLY A 119 -3.82 6.03 -5.30
N LYS A 120 -4.58 6.68 -6.20
CA LYS A 120 -6.03 6.86 -6.05
C LYS A 120 -6.82 5.88 -6.90
N LEU A 121 -7.75 5.17 -6.26
CA LEU A 121 -8.74 4.32 -6.88
C LEU A 121 -9.60 5.13 -7.86
N VAL A 122 -9.69 4.64 -9.09
CA VAL A 122 -10.49 5.23 -10.14
C VAL A 122 -11.91 4.67 -10.03
N LYS A 123 -12.76 5.31 -9.24
CA LYS A 123 -14.12 4.84 -8.93
C LYS A 123 -15.17 5.40 -9.89
N ASN A 124 -16.17 4.60 -10.23
CA ASN A 124 -17.34 4.96 -11.06
C ASN A 124 -16.95 5.65 -12.38
N LYS A 125 -15.96 5.11 -13.11
CA LYS A 125 -15.56 5.65 -14.41
C LYS A 125 -15.87 4.68 -15.53
N LYS A 126 -16.13 5.23 -16.70
CA LYS A 126 -16.29 4.50 -17.96
C LYS A 126 -15.44 5.18 -19.01
N ASN A 127 -14.74 4.39 -19.82
CA ASN A 127 -13.86 4.86 -20.88
C ASN A 127 -12.74 5.79 -20.36
N VAL A 128 -12.28 5.56 -19.13
CA VAL A 128 -11.01 6.14 -18.67
C VAL A 128 -9.89 5.40 -19.39
N LYS A 129 -8.90 6.15 -19.88
CA LYS A 129 -7.84 5.61 -20.74
C LYS A 129 -6.49 5.78 -20.06
N ASP A 130 -5.68 4.72 -20.03
CA ASP A 130 -4.29 4.81 -19.59
C ASP A 130 -3.39 5.42 -20.69
N SER A 131 -2.08 5.28 -20.54
CA SER A 131 -1.11 5.83 -21.50
C SER A 131 -0.80 4.89 -22.67
N ASP A 132 -1.23 3.62 -22.58
CA ASP A 132 -1.11 2.61 -23.63
C ASP A 132 -2.41 2.47 -24.46
N ASP A 133 -3.29 3.47 -24.36
CA ASP A 133 -4.57 3.54 -25.06
C ASP A 133 -5.59 2.45 -24.68
N VAL A 134 -5.43 1.80 -23.53
CA VAL A 134 -6.43 0.85 -22.99
C VAL A 134 -7.51 1.62 -22.25
N TYR A 135 -8.76 1.34 -22.60
CA TYR A 135 -9.95 1.86 -21.93
C TYR A 135 -10.38 0.93 -20.81
N TYR A 136 -10.81 1.52 -19.70
CA TYR A 136 -11.34 0.80 -18.55
C TYR A 136 -12.73 1.30 -18.14
N LYS A 137 -13.49 0.39 -17.55
CA LYS A 137 -14.74 0.65 -16.84
C LYS A 137 -14.58 0.14 -15.42
N THR A 138 -14.93 0.98 -14.45
CA THR A 138 -14.78 0.68 -13.03
C THR A 138 -16.08 0.87 -12.26
N ASP A 139 -16.27 0.06 -11.22
CA ASP A 139 -17.42 0.15 -10.33
C ASP A 139 -17.24 1.20 -9.22
N SER A 140 -18.18 1.23 -8.26
CA SER A 140 -18.16 2.17 -7.14
C SER A 140 -17.03 1.97 -6.14
N LYS A 141 -16.38 0.81 -6.16
CA LYS A 141 -15.20 0.51 -5.35
C LYS A 141 -13.90 0.72 -6.11
N GLY A 142 -13.96 0.95 -7.43
CA GLY A 142 -12.80 1.10 -8.30
C GLY A 142 -12.31 -0.21 -8.90
N ARG A 143 -13.09 -1.29 -8.76
CA ARG A 143 -12.79 -2.58 -9.39
C ARG A 143 -13.01 -2.47 -10.89
N ILE A 144 -12.10 -3.03 -11.67
CA ILE A 144 -12.21 -3.09 -13.13
C ILE A 144 -13.30 -4.12 -13.47
N VAL A 145 -14.32 -3.67 -14.18
CA VAL A 145 -15.42 -4.54 -14.64
C VAL A 145 -15.34 -4.85 -16.13
N ASP A 146 -14.60 -4.04 -16.90
CA ASP A 146 -14.39 -4.21 -18.33
C ASP A 146 -13.16 -3.40 -18.79
N SER A 147 -12.47 -3.89 -19.81
CA SER A 147 -11.29 -3.24 -20.40
C SER A 147 -11.07 -3.62 -21.87
N GLY A 148 -10.56 -2.70 -22.68
CA GLY A 148 -10.28 -2.98 -24.09
C GLY A 148 -9.53 -1.87 -24.82
N THR A 149 -9.05 -2.15 -26.02
CA THR A 149 -8.35 -1.17 -26.89
C THR A 149 -9.30 -0.21 -27.60
N GLU A 150 -10.61 -0.41 -27.45
CA GLU A 150 -11.66 0.44 -27.97
C GLU A 150 -12.56 0.93 -26.82
N LYS A 151 -13.39 1.95 -27.10
CA LYS A 151 -14.34 2.43 -26.09
C LYS A 151 -15.37 1.35 -25.77
N LEU A 152 -15.61 1.19 -24.48
CA LEU A 152 -16.54 0.25 -23.88
C LEU A 152 -17.98 0.78 -23.93
N ASP A 153 -18.93 -0.14 -24.06
CA ASP A 153 -20.38 0.09 -24.07
C ASP A 153 -21.02 0.33 -22.69
#